data_AF-A0A0K9XU76-F1
#
_entry.id   AF-A0A0K9XU76-F1
#
_cell.length_a   1.000
_cell.length_b   1.000
_cell.length_c   1.000
_cell.angle_alpha   90.00
_cell.angle_beta   90.00
_cell.angle_gamma   90.00
#
_symmetry.space_group_name_H-M   'P 1'
#
loop_
_entity.id
_entity.type
_entity.pdbx_description
1 polymer ?
#
loop_
_entity_poly.entity_id
_entity_poly.type
_entity_poly.pdbx_seq_one_letter_code
_entity_poly.pdbx_strand_id
1 'polypeptide(L)'
;MIFAIDYFTHKDDELSNFKLKLLLNIEDLNNAIFNEVFNSLKPHQKGQYLVYKASEEAQKYQRERNKTLPYVDFSNLPEVLDDNLLQKVMKYQKDGEVRRAVFDALSEDHKTQISQLENKKYEEEKAKRRALMTEEEKRREKEWWDKYDADPKPRFMGNLFEPATVYEYILKYGVDPRNGNPETGESFQKKYTYNSNGEIIPREKKEE
;
A
#
# COMPACT_ATOMS: atom_id res chain seq x y z
N MET A 1 -1.05 -16.22 16.39
CA MET A 1 0.06 -15.24 16.54
C MET A 1 -0.56 -13.88 16.28
N ILE A 2 -0.34 -12.91 17.16
CA ILE A 2 -0.90 -11.55 17.00
C ILE A 2 0.15 -10.70 16.28
N PHE A 3 -0.10 -10.35 15.03
CA PHE A 3 0.84 -9.57 14.22
C PHE A 3 1.01 -8.15 14.76
N ALA A 4 0.00 -7.59 15.43
CA ALA A 4 0.07 -6.26 16.00
C ALA A 4 1.23 -6.09 16.99
N ILE A 5 1.57 -7.15 17.74
CA ILE A 5 2.66 -7.13 18.74
C ILE A 5 4.00 -6.79 18.08
N ASP A 6 4.25 -7.27 16.85
CA ASP A 6 5.51 -7.03 16.14
C ASP A 6 5.79 -5.53 15.89
N TYR A 7 4.75 -4.69 15.81
CA TYR A 7 4.94 -3.25 15.67
C TYR A 7 5.46 -2.58 16.94
N PHE A 8 5.38 -3.24 18.09
CA PHE A 8 5.71 -2.71 19.41
C PHE A 8 6.90 -3.40 20.08
N THR A 9 7.38 -4.51 19.54
CA THR A 9 8.53 -5.26 20.07
C THR A 9 9.89 -4.67 19.68
N HIS A 10 9.93 -3.64 18.83
CA HIS A 10 11.17 -2.97 18.43
C HIS A 10 11.82 -2.16 19.57
N LYS A 11 13.16 -2.03 19.50
CA LYS A 11 14.04 -1.48 20.56
C LYS A 11 13.83 0.01 20.89
N ASP A 12 13.01 0.73 20.12
CA ASP A 12 12.79 2.16 20.33
C ASP A 12 12.22 2.41 21.73
N ASP A 13 12.77 3.39 22.44
CA ASP A 13 12.23 3.82 23.73
C ASP A 13 10.97 4.69 23.57
N GLU A 14 10.68 5.20 22.37
CA GLU A 14 9.51 6.05 22.14
C GLU A 14 8.52 5.46 21.13
N LEU A 15 7.23 5.69 21.37
CA LEU A 15 6.16 5.40 20.42
C LEU A 15 6.05 6.55 19.41
N SER A 16 6.26 6.25 18.14
CA SER A 16 5.97 7.19 17.05
C SER A 16 4.48 7.51 16.97
N ASN A 17 4.10 8.62 16.31
CA ASN A 17 2.68 8.97 16.11
C ASN A 17 1.90 7.83 15.44
N PHE A 18 2.53 7.14 14.49
CA PHE A 18 1.97 5.94 13.87
C PHE A 18 1.63 4.85 14.90
N LYS A 19 2.57 4.51 15.79
CA LYS A 19 2.37 3.47 16.82
C LYS A 19 1.31 3.89 17.85
N LEU A 20 1.25 5.17 18.20
CA LEU A 20 0.23 5.73 19.09
C LEU A 20 -1.18 5.62 18.49
N LYS A 21 -1.34 6.01 17.23
CA LYS A 21 -2.60 5.85 16.48
C LYS A 21 -2.98 4.39 16.30
N LEU A 22 -2.01 3.51 16.06
CA LEU A 22 -2.23 2.06 15.97
C LEU A 22 -2.79 1.50 17.28
N LEU A 23 -2.19 1.82 18.44
CA LEU A 23 -2.73 1.38 19.74
C LEU A 23 -4.15 1.89 19.98
N LEU A 24 -4.42 3.14 19.64
CA LEU A 24 -5.76 3.73 19.77
C LEU A 24 -6.79 2.99 18.91
N ASN A 25 -6.42 2.66 17.67
CA ASN A 25 -7.28 1.88 16.79
C ASN A 25 -7.46 0.43 17.27
N ILE A 26 -6.43 -0.20 17.83
CA ILE A 26 -6.54 -1.53 18.42
C ILE A 26 -7.51 -1.48 19.60
N GLU A 27 -7.39 -0.49 20.49
CA GLU A 27 -8.32 -0.32 21.61
C GLU A 27 -9.78 -0.17 21.14
N ASP A 28 -10.00 0.68 20.13
CA ASP A 28 -11.36 1.00 19.66
C ASP A 28 -11.99 -0.10 18.80
N LEU A 29 -11.20 -0.76 17.94
CA LEU A 29 -11.69 -1.63 16.88
C LEU A 29 -11.37 -3.10 17.12
N ASN A 30 -10.36 -3.42 17.92
CA ASN A 30 -9.91 -4.78 18.20
C ASN A 30 -9.52 -4.94 19.68
N ASN A 31 -10.46 -4.55 20.55
CA ASN A 31 -10.25 -4.54 22.00
C ASN A 31 -9.82 -5.92 22.54
N ALA A 32 -10.21 -7.01 21.87
CA ALA A 32 -9.85 -8.38 22.24
C ALA A 32 -8.33 -8.58 22.40
N ILE A 33 -7.51 -7.94 21.55
CA ILE A 33 -6.04 -8.05 21.62
C ILE A 33 -5.38 -6.87 22.34
N PHE A 34 -6.14 -5.82 22.69
CA PHE A 34 -5.57 -4.58 23.22
C PHE A 34 -4.73 -4.81 24.47
N ASN A 35 -5.24 -5.58 25.43
CA ASN A 35 -4.52 -5.85 26.67
C ASN A 35 -3.20 -6.58 26.43
N GLU A 36 -3.15 -7.50 25.47
CA GLU A 36 -1.93 -8.24 25.15
C GLU A 36 -0.87 -7.32 24.54
N VAL A 37 -1.27 -6.50 23.56
CA VAL A 37 -0.39 -5.50 22.92
C VAL A 37 0.05 -4.43 23.92
N PHE A 38 -0.87 -3.90 24.73
CA PHE A 38 -0.54 -2.89 25.72
C PHE A 38 0.40 -3.43 26.80
N ASN A 39 0.29 -4.72 27.15
CA ASN A 39 1.16 -5.35 28.13
C ASN A 39 2.57 -5.65 27.63
N SER A 40 2.77 -5.79 26.31
CA SER A 40 4.11 -5.93 25.74
C SER A 40 4.93 -4.62 25.75
N LEU A 41 4.29 -3.47 26.00
CA LEU A 41 4.96 -2.17 26.07
C LEU A 41 5.79 -1.98 27.33
N LYS A 42 6.90 -1.23 27.22
CA LYS A 42 7.66 -0.74 28.37
C LYS A 42 6.82 0.26 29.19
N PRO A 43 7.06 0.43 30.51
CA PRO A 43 6.27 1.35 31.35
C PRO A 43 6.18 2.79 30.84
N HIS A 44 7.27 3.35 30.30
CA HIS A 44 7.25 4.71 29.75
C HIS A 44 6.45 4.81 28.44
N GLN A 45 6.47 3.78 27.58
CA GLN A 45 5.66 3.70 26.36
C GLN A 45 4.17 3.63 26.71
N LYS A 46 3.81 2.89 27.76
CA LYS A 46 2.44 2.90 28.31
C LYS A 46 2.03 4.31 28.74
N GLY A 47 2.94 5.03 29.42
CA GLY A 47 2.75 6.44 29.79
C GLY A 47 2.53 7.35 28.58
N GLN A 48 3.35 7.24 27.54
CA GLN A 48 3.21 7.99 26.29
C GLN A 48 1.84 7.75 25.65
N TYR A 49 1.39 6.50 25.59
CA TYR A 49 0.08 6.15 25.06
C TYR A 49 -1.06 6.79 25.87
N LEU A 50 -1.02 6.70 27.20
CA LEU A 50 -2.06 7.26 28.07
C LEU A 50 -2.16 8.79 27.92
N VAL A 51 -1.02 9.49 27.81
CA VAL A 51 -0.98 10.93 27.56
C VAL A 51 -1.55 11.25 26.17
N TYR A 52 -1.12 10.51 25.14
CA TYR A 52 -1.62 10.70 23.78
C TYR A 52 -3.13 10.49 23.71
N LYS A 53 -3.65 9.40 24.28
CA LYS A 53 -5.09 9.07 24.29
C LYS A 53 -5.94 10.19 24.91
N ALA A 54 -5.43 10.85 25.95
CA ALA A 54 -6.10 11.97 26.59
C ALA A 54 -6.01 13.29 25.80
N SER A 55 -5.12 13.38 24.80
CA SER A 55 -4.88 14.60 24.04
C SER A 55 -6.03 14.96 23.08
N GLU A 56 -6.12 16.25 22.73
CA GLU A 56 -7.02 16.73 21.68
C GLU A 56 -6.71 16.12 20.31
N GLU A 57 -5.45 15.81 20.04
CA GLU A 57 -5.02 15.17 18.79
C GLU A 57 -5.68 13.80 18.62
N ALA A 58 -5.63 12.94 19.65
CA ALA A 58 -6.24 11.62 19.63
C ALA A 58 -7.77 11.71 19.46
N GLN A 59 -8.42 12.62 20.20
CA GLN A 59 -9.87 12.83 20.10
C GLN A 59 -10.29 13.36 18.72
N LYS A 60 -9.51 14.25 18.13
CA LYS A 60 -9.73 14.73 16.76
C LYS A 60 -9.59 13.58 15.76
N TYR A 61 -8.51 12.82 15.86
CA TYR A 61 -8.25 11.66 15.01
C TYR A 61 -9.38 10.62 15.07
N GLN A 62 -9.82 10.21 16.27
CA GLN A 62 -10.95 9.31 16.45
C GLN A 62 -12.23 9.83 15.79
N ARG A 63 -12.56 11.12 15.98
CA ARG A 63 -13.76 11.73 15.37
C ARG A 63 -13.69 11.73 13.85
N GLU A 64 -12.54 12.04 13.27
CA GLU A 64 -12.34 12.05 11.81
C GLU A 64 -12.42 10.62 11.24
N ARG A 65 -11.77 9.65 11.90
CA ARG A 65 -11.86 8.22 11.55
C ARG A 65 -13.31 7.71 11.60
N ASN A 66 -14.04 7.99 12.68
CA ASN A 66 -15.41 7.51 12.86
C ASN A 66 -16.42 8.19 11.90
N LYS A 67 -16.11 9.39 11.39
CA LYS A 67 -16.91 10.03 10.33
C LYS A 67 -16.71 9.40 8.95
N THR A 68 -15.53 8.83 8.71
CA THR A 68 -15.13 8.33 7.39
C THR A 68 -15.37 6.83 7.22
N LEU A 69 -15.26 6.06 8.32
CA LEU A 69 -15.42 4.61 8.31
C LEU A 69 -16.83 4.20 8.75
N PRO A 70 -17.44 3.22 8.08
CA PRO A 70 -18.74 2.69 8.49
C PRO A 70 -18.59 1.85 9.76
N TYR A 71 -19.57 1.87 10.66
CA TYR A 71 -19.54 0.99 11.83
C TYR A 71 -19.49 -0.49 11.44
N VAL A 72 -18.56 -1.22 12.06
CA VAL A 72 -18.38 -2.68 11.98
C VAL A 72 -17.97 -3.18 13.38
N ASP A 73 -18.64 -4.21 13.86
CA ASP A 73 -18.25 -4.90 15.09
C ASP A 73 -17.28 -6.05 14.74
N PHE A 74 -16.00 -5.79 14.86
CA PHE A 74 -14.94 -6.76 14.57
C PHE A 74 -14.84 -7.86 15.64
N SER A 75 -15.47 -7.70 16.80
CA SER A 75 -15.46 -8.71 17.86
C SER A 75 -16.46 -9.85 17.62
N ASN A 76 -17.40 -9.65 16.69
CA ASN A 76 -18.50 -10.56 16.43
C ASN A 76 -18.81 -10.66 14.92
N LEU A 77 -17.77 -10.94 14.12
CA LEU A 77 -17.94 -11.13 12.68
C LEU A 77 -18.50 -12.55 12.39
N PRO A 78 -19.48 -12.68 11.47
CA PRO A 78 -19.91 -13.97 10.97
C PRO A 78 -18.83 -14.59 10.09
N GLU A 79 -18.72 -15.92 10.08
CA GLU A 79 -17.77 -16.69 9.27
C GLU A 79 -17.87 -16.36 7.76
N VAL A 80 -19.09 -16.14 7.27
CA VAL A 80 -19.38 -15.70 5.91
C VAL A 80 -19.84 -14.25 5.94
N LEU A 81 -19.07 -13.37 5.31
CA LEU A 81 -19.38 -11.95 5.20
C LEU A 81 -20.29 -11.76 3.98
N ASP A 82 -21.50 -11.23 4.21
CA ASP A 82 -22.33 -10.78 3.10
C ASP A 82 -21.68 -9.61 2.33
N ASP A 83 -22.13 -9.35 1.10
CA ASP A 83 -21.55 -8.32 0.23
C ASP A 83 -21.52 -6.92 0.88
N ASN A 84 -22.50 -6.59 1.71
CA ASN A 84 -22.56 -5.28 2.37
C ASN A 84 -21.53 -5.17 3.49
N LEU A 85 -21.43 -6.19 4.35
CA LEU A 85 -20.44 -6.26 5.41
C LEU A 85 -19.02 -6.33 4.82
N LEU A 86 -18.82 -7.13 3.79
CA LEU A 86 -17.55 -7.26 3.08
C LEU A 86 -17.08 -5.91 2.52
N GLN A 87 -17.98 -5.16 1.86
CA GLN A 87 -17.66 -3.81 1.38
C GLN A 87 -17.32 -2.83 2.49
N LYS A 88 -17.97 -2.93 3.67
CA LYS A 88 -17.65 -2.09 4.83
C LYS A 88 -16.27 -2.43 5.37
N VAL A 89 -15.97 -3.71 5.58
CA VAL A 89 -14.67 -4.19 6.06
C VAL A 89 -13.55 -3.76 5.12
N MET A 90 -13.75 -3.85 3.80
CA MET A 90 -12.78 -3.38 2.80
C MET A 90 -12.41 -1.88 2.94
N LYS A 91 -13.31 -1.03 3.47
CA LYS A 91 -12.97 0.40 3.68
C LYS A 91 -11.88 0.57 4.75
N TYR A 92 -11.76 -0.37 5.67
CA TYR A 92 -10.70 -0.39 6.68
C TYR A 92 -9.35 -0.87 6.13
N GLN A 93 -9.31 -1.50 4.95
CA GLN A 93 -8.10 -2.05 4.35
C GLN A 93 -7.28 -1.06 3.51
N LYS A 94 -7.75 0.17 3.32
CA LYS A 94 -7.17 1.09 2.32
C LYS A 94 -5.76 1.59 2.62
N ASP A 95 -5.37 1.76 3.89
CA ASP A 95 -3.98 1.69 4.39
C ASP A 95 -3.86 2.22 5.83
N GLY A 96 -2.67 2.03 6.42
CA GLY A 96 -2.24 2.73 7.63
C GLY A 96 -2.47 1.96 8.94
N GLU A 97 -2.68 2.71 10.01
CA GLU A 97 -2.86 2.20 11.37
C GLU A 97 -4.18 1.43 11.53
N VAL A 98 -5.22 1.84 10.81
CA VAL A 98 -6.55 1.22 10.88
C VAL A 98 -6.53 -0.19 10.31
N ARG A 99 -5.94 -0.36 9.13
CA ARG A 99 -5.78 -1.67 8.48
C ARG A 99 -5.07 -2.66 9.41
N ARG A 100 -3.98 -2.21 10.04
CA ARG A 100 -3.19 -3.05 10.95
C ARG A 100 -3.94 -3.39 12.23
N ALA A 101 -4.74 -2.47 12.77
CA ALA A 101 -5.55 -2.73 13.95
C ALA A 101 -6.61 -3.83 13.72
N VAL A 102 -7.25 -3.81 12.55
CA VAL A 102 -8.31 -4.79 12.21
C VAL A 102 -7.76 -6.10 11.65
N PHE A 103 -6.51 -6.14 11.19
CA PHE A 103 -5.95 -7.32 10.51
C PHE A 103 -5.99 -8.59 11.39
N ASP A 104 -5.64 -8.44 12.67
CA ASP A 104 -5.68 -9.54 13.64
C ASP A 104 -7.10 -9.94 14.06
N ALA A 105 -8.11 -9.10 13.80
CA ALA A 105 -9.51 -9.43 14.06
C ALA A 105 -10.15 -10.27 12.94
N LEU A 106 -9.51 -10.35 11.77
CA LEU A 106 -10.02 -11.10 10.62
C LEU A 106 -9.47 -12.53 10.63
N SER A 107 -10.35 -13.51 10.47
CA SER A 107 -9.95 -14.90 10.20
C SER A 107 -9.30 -15.01 8.81
N GLU A 108 -8.59 -16.10 8.56
CA GLU A 108 -8.03 -16.38 7.23
C GLU A 108 -9.12 -16.53 6.17
N ASP A 109 -10.30 -17.04 6.53
CA ASP A 109 -11.45 -17.12 5.63
C ASP A 109 -12.01 -15.73 5.30
N HIS A 110 -12.07 -14.81 6.26
CA HIS A 110 -12.45 -13.42 5.98
C HIS A 110 -11.45 -12.75 5.03
N LYS A 111 -10.15 -12.95 5.24
CA LYS A 111 -9.09 -12.43 4.36
C LYS A 111 -9.21 -12.99 2.95
N THR A 112 -9.54 -14.28 2.82
CA THR A 112 -9.79 -14.93 1.53
C THR A 112 -11.00 -14.33 0.82
N GLN A 113 -12.12 -14.13 1.53
CA GLN A 113 -13.34 -13.51 0.97
C GLN A 113 -13.06 -12.08 0.46
N ILE A 114 -12.28 -11.30 1.21
CA ILE A 114 -11.85 -9.95 0.79
C ILE A 114 -11.03 -10.02 -0.50
N SER A 115 -10.02 -10.89 -0.55
CA SER A 115 -9.15 -11.06 -1.72
C SER A 115 -9.93 -11.48 -2.97
N GLN A 116 -10.90 -12.39 -2.82
CA GLN A 116 -11.77 -12.82 -3.93
C GLN A 116 -12.58 -11.65 -4.50
N LEU A 117 -13.15 -10.79 -3.65
CA LEU A 117 -13.90 -9.62 -4.12
C LEU A 117 -12.99 -8.54 -4.75
N GLU A 118 -11.79 -8.33 -4.21
CA GLU A 118 -10.80 -7.42 -4.80
C GLU A 118 -10.38 -7.89 -6.20
N ASN A 119 -10.08 -9.18 -6.35
CA ASN A 119 -9.75 -9.78 -7.65
C ASN A 119 -10.90 -9.65 -8.64
N LYS A 120 -12.15 -9.89 -8.20
CA LYS A 120 -13.33 -9.69 -9.04
C LYS A 120 -13.44 -8.25 -9.53
N LYS A 121 -13.29 -7.26 -8.63
CA LYS A 121 -13.31 -5.82 -9.02
C LYS A 121 -12.19 -5.47 -9.99
N TYR A 122 -10.98 -5.99 -9.75
CA TYR A 122 -9.84 -5.78 -10.64
C TYR A 122 -10.10 -6.33 -12.04
N GLU A 123 -10.61 -7.57 -12.16
CA GLU A 123 -10.94 -8.17 -13.44
C GLU A 123 -12.10 -7.45 -14.15
N GLU A 124 -13.11 -6.97 -13.41
CA GLU A 124 -14.18 -6.14 -13.96
C GLU A 124 -13.65 -4.79 -14.50
N GLU A 125 -12.76 -4.12 -13.77
CA GLU A 125 -12.12 -2.89 -14.25
C GLU A 125 -11.24 -3.13 -15.47
N LYS A 126 -10.47 -4.22 -15.46
CA LYS A 126 -9.63 -4.64 -16.59
C LYS A 126 -10.49 -4.95 -17.82
N ALA A 127 -11.61 -5.63 -17.66
CA ALA A 127 -12.57 -5.89 -18.74
C ALA A 127 -13.17 -4.59 -19.28
N LYS A 128 -13.55 -3.64 -18.42
CA LYS A 128 -14.02 -2.31 -18.84
C LYS A 128 -12.96 -1.54 -19.63
N ARG A 129 -11.71 -1.53 -19.16
CA ARG A 129 -10.58 -0.92 -19.89
C ARG A 129 -10.40 -1.58 -21.26
N ARG A 130 -10.42 -2.92 -21.32
CA ARG A 130 -10.33 -3.67 -22.58
C ARG A 130 -11.47 -3.41 -23.54
N ALA A 131 -12.68 -3.20 -23.05
CA ALA A 131 -13.83 -2.87 -23.88
C ALA A 131 -13.73 -1.47 -24.51
N LEU A 132 -13.04 -0.54 -23.85
CA LEU A 132 -12.81 0.82 -24.34
C LEU A 132 -11.62 0.92 -25.32
N MET A 133 -10.78 -0.10 -25.40
CA MET A 133 -9.66 -0.12 -26.34
C MET A 133 -10.11 -0.41 -27.77
N THR A 134 -9.48 0.31 -28.69
CA THR A 134 -9.56 0.05 -30.13
C THR A 134 -8.88 -1.28 -30.49
N GLU A 135 -9.24 -1.88 -31.62
CA GLU A 135 -8.60 -3.11 -32.10
C GLU A 135 -7.09 -2.93 -32.36
N GLU A 136 -6.67 -1.73 -32.73
CA GLU A 136 -5.25 -1.41 -32.91
C GLU A 136 -4.50 -1.38 -31.57
N GLU A 137 -5.10 -0.83 -30.51
CA GLU A 137 -4.53 -0.84 -29.15
C GLU A 137 -4.45 -2.26 -28.59
N LYS A 138 -5.50 -3.08 -28.75
CA LYS A 138 -5.48 -4.49 -28.35
C LYS A 138 -4.39 -5.28 -29.06
N ARG A 139 -4.19 -5.03 -30.37
CA ARG A 139 -3.11 -5.66 -31.14
C ARG A 139 -1.74 -5.25 -30.62
N ARG A 140 -1.52 -3.96 -30.34
CA ARG A 140 -0.25 -3.47 -29.77
C ARG A 140 0.00 -4.02 -28.37
N GLU A 141 -1.03 -4.10 -27.52
CA GLU A 141 -0.92 -4.71 -26.18
C GLU A 141 -0.53 -6.18 -26.29
N LYS A 142 -1.17 -6.93 -27.20
CA LYS A 142 -0.85 -8.34 -27.45
C LYS A 142 0.59 -8.51 -27.96
N GLU A 143 1.00 -7.75 -28.97
CA GLU A 143 2.37 -7.78 -29.51
C GLU A 143 3.43 -7.41 -28.45
N TRP A 144 3.05 -6.56 -27.49
CA TRP A 144 3.89 -6.20 -26.36
C TRP A 144 4.05 -7.36 -25.37
N TRP A 145 2.95 -8.00 -24.96
CA TRP A 145 2.98 -9.17 -24.06
C TRP A 145 3.70 -10.36 -24.69
N ASP A 146 3.47 -10.62 -25.98
CA ASP A 146 4.16 -11.69 -26.72
C ASP A 146 5.68 -11.47 -26.74
N LYS A 147 6.15 -10.21 -26.83
CA LYS A 147 7.58 -9.87 -26.74
C LYS A 147 8.12 -9.98 -25.31
N TYR A 148 7.35 -9.55 -24.32
CA TYR A 148 7.72 -9.65 -22.90
C TYR A 148 7.90 -11.11 -22.47
N ASP A 149 6.95 -11.98 -22.81
CA ASP A 149 6.98 -13.40 -22.46
C ASP A 149 8.09 -14.17 -23.21
N ALA A 150 8.47 -13.70 -24.40
CA ALA A 150 9.56 -14.27 -25.17
C ALA A 150 10.96 -13.78 -24.72
N ASP A 151 11.05 -12.75 -23.88
CA ASP A 151 12.33 -12.22 -23.39
C ASP A 151 12.84 -13.07 -22.21
N PRO A 152 14.01 -13.72 -22.31
CA PRO A 152 14.60 -14.47 -21.20
C PRO A 152 15.08 -13.59 -20.04
N LYS A 153 15.14 -12.26 -20.22
CA LYS A 153 15.46 -11.27 -19.18
C LYS A 153 14.54 -10.05 -19.32
N PRO A 154 13.24 -10.19 -18.99
CA PRO A 154 12.24 -9.16 -19.24
C PRO A 154 12.65 -7.84 -18.58
N ARG A 155 12.81 -6.81 -19.39
CA ARG A 155 13.18 -5.46 -18.93
C ARG A 155 11.94 -4.64 -18.62
N PHE A 156 12.14 -3.55 -17.89
CA PHE A 156 11.09 -2.54 -17.71
C PHE A 156 10.68 -2.01 -19.08
N MET A 157 9.55 -2.51 -19.56
CA MET A 157 8.79 -1.96 -20.65
C MET A 157 7.55 -1.38 -19.95
N GLY A 158 7.24 -0.11 -20.13
CA GLY A 158 5.99 0.43 -19.60
C GLY A 158 4.78 -0.30 -20.21
N ASN A 159 3.70 -0.45 -19.45
CA ASN A 159 2.41 -0.88 -20.00
C ASN A 159 1.92 0.11 -21.07
N LEU A 160 0.92 -0.27 -21.88
CA LEU A 160 0.21 0.67 -22.73
C LEU A 160 -0.33 1.82 -21.84
N PHE A 161 0.01 3.08 -22.14
CA PHE A 161 -0.22 4.32 -21.36
C PHE A 161 0.74 4.62 -20.20
N GLU A 162 1.64 3.71 -19.85
CA GLU A 162 2.75 3.96 -18.94
C GLU A 162 4.04 4.27 -19.70
N PRO A 163 4.97 5.03 -19.09
CA PRO A 163 6.20 5.42 -19.75
C PRO A 163 7.03 4.21 -20.16
N ALA A 164 7.40 4.12 -21.45
CA ALA A 164 8.12 2.98 -22.01
C ALA A 164 9.59 2.94 -21.57
N THR A 165 10.12 4.07 -21.09
CA THR A 165 11.49 4.19 -20.57
C THR A 165 11.51 4.94 -19.24
N VAL A 166 12.59 4.74 -18.47
CA VAL A 166 12.85 5.52 -17.25
C VAL A 166 12.89 7.02 -17.54
N TYR A 167 13.39 7.41 -18.72
CA TYR A 167 13.41 8.81 -19.15
C TYR A 167 12.00 9.37 -19.36
N GLU A 168 11.13 8.63 -20.06
CA GLU A 168 9.73 9.01 -20.21
C GLU A 168 9.00 9.06 -18.87
N TYR A 169 9.35 8.18 -17.93
CA TYR A 169 8.77 8.18 -16.59
C TYR A 169 9.13 9.45 -15.83
N ILE A 170 10.40 9.84 -15.90
CA ILE A 170 10.89 11.09 -15.32
C ILE A 170 10.23 12.31 -15.97
N LEU A 171 10.04 12.32 -17.29
CA LEU A 171 9.33 13.41 -17.96
C LEU A 171 7.86 13.52 -17.52
N LYS A 172 7.19 12.38 -17.32
CA LYS A 172 5.76 12.34 -16.98
C LYS A 172 5.48 12.60 -15.50
N TYR A 173 6.34 12.11 -14.60
CA TYR A 173 6.09 12.09 -13.15
C TYR A 173 7.12 12.88 -12.33
N GLY A 174 8.22 13.36 -12.93
CA GLY A 174 9.24 14.17 -12.25
C GLY A 174 10.06 13.41 -11.20
N VAL A 175 10.06 12.08 -11.25
CA VAL A 175 10.68 11.19 -10.26
C VAL A 175 11.38 10.04 -10.98
N ASP A 176 12.57 9.64 -10.51
CA ASP A 176 13.26 8.45 -11.01
C ASP A 176 12.63 7.17 -10.40
N PRO A 177 12.02 6.29 -11.20
CA PRO A 177 11.35 5.09 -10.71
C PRO A 177 12.30 4.08 -10.03
N ARG A 178 13.62 4.20 -10.20
CA ARG A 178 14.61 3.28 -9.63
C ARG A 178 14.93 3.58 -8.17
N ASN A 179 14.75 4.83 -7.74
CA ASN A 179 15.14 5.28 -6.39
C ASN A 179 14.08 6.16 -5.70
N GLY A 180 13.03 6.59 -6.42
CA GLY A 180 11.95 7.40 -5.87
C GLY A 180 12.29 8.88 -5.62
N ASN A 181 13.49 9.33 -6.03
CA ASN A 181 13.91 10.71 -5.83
C ASN A 181 13.43 11.62 -6.97
N PRO A 182 13.16 12.91 -6.68
CA PRO A 182 12.91 13.90 -7.72
C PRO A 182 14.07 13.93 -8.71
N GLU A 183 13.76 13.79 -10.00
CA GLU A 183 14.73 13.83 -11.09
C GLU A 183 14.05 14.52 -12.28
N THR A 184 14.82 15.20 -13.11
CA THR A 184 14.35 15.84 -14.34
C THR A 184 14.96 15.15 -15.56
N GLY A 185 14.34 15.29 -16.74
CA GLY A 185 14.89 14.73 -17.97
C GLY A 185 16.33 15.20 -18.22
N GLU A 186 16.63 16.48 -17.95
CA GLU A 186 17.97 17.06 -18.11
C GLU A 186 18.99 16.48 -17.13
N SER A 187 18.63 16.33 -15.85
CA SER A 187 19.53 15.77 -14.84
C SER A 187 19.78 14.28 -15.07
N PHE A 188 18.77 13.54 -15.53
CA PHE A 188 18.90 12.15 -15.95
C PHE A 188 19.86 12.00 -17.15
N GLN A 189 19.68 12.80 -18.21
CA GLN A 189 20.55 12.73 -19.39
C GLN A 189 22.01 13.17 -19.13
N LYS A 190 22.25 13.96 -18.09
CA LYS A 190 23.63 14.29 -17.65
C LYS A 190 24.31 13.09 -17.00
N LYS A 191 23.57 12.30 -16.22
CA LYS A 191 24.10 11.16 -15.45
C LYS A 191 24.14 9.87 -16.24
N TYR A 192 23.17 9.66 -17.14
CA TYR A 192 22.92 8.37 -17.78
C TYR A 192 22.70 8.49 -19.28
N THR A 193 22.97 7.40 -19.99
CA THR A 193 22.63 7.20 -21.40
C THR A 193 22.12 5.79 -21.62
N TYR A 194 21.42 5.57 -22.73
CA TYR A 194 21.05 4.23 -23.16
C TYR A 194 22.15 3.63 -24.05
N ASN A 195 22.55 2.39 -23.81
CA ASN A 195 23.41 1.65 -24.74
C ASN A 195 22.60 1.16 -25.96
N SER A 196 23.27 0.52 -26.92
CA SER A 196 22.64 -0.03 -28.13
C SER A 196 21.55 -1.08 -27.83
N ASN A 197 21.57 -1.66 -26.64
CA ASN A 197 20.60 -2.65 -26.18
C ASN A 197 19.46 -2.01 -25.37
N GLY A 198 19.43 -0.68 -25.22
CA GLY A 198 18.43 0.03 -24.42
C GLY A 198 18.65 -0.05 -22.90
N GLU A 199 19.84 -0.42 -22.43
CA GLU A 199 20.17 -0.42 -20.99
C GLU A 199 20.68 0.94 -20.55
N ILE A 200 20.29 1.35 -19.34
CA ILE A 200 20.74 2.60 -18.73
C ILE A 200 22.14 2.40 -18.17
N ILE A 201 23.12 3.05 -18.80
CA ILE A 201 24.51 3.09 -18.34
C ILE A 201 24.87 4.49 -17.86
N PRO A 202 25.73 4.66 -16.85
CA PRO A 202 26.29 5.97 -16.50
C PRO A 202 26.99 6.55 -17.73
N ARG A 203 26.83 7.85 -17.99
CA ARG A 203 27.70 8.53 -18.95
C ARG A 203 29.11 8.55 -18.38
N GLU A 204 30.09 8.08 -19.15
CA GLU A 204 31.50 8.27 -18.80
C GLU A 204 31.74 9.77 -18.61
N LYS A 205 32.35 10.14 -17.48
CA LYS A 205 32.84 11.51 -17.31
C LYS A 205 33.93 11.69 -18.37
N LYS A 206 33.73 12.62 -19.31
CA LYS A 206 34.88 13.20 -20.01
C LYS A 206 35.69 13.90 -18.93
N GLU A 207 36.84 13.34 -18.57
CA GLU A 207 37.86 14.09 -17.85
C GLU A 207 38.14 15.37 -18.66
N GLU A 208 38.00 16.52 -17.99
CA GLU A 208 38.41 17.83 -18.51
C GLU A 208 39.93 17.92 -18.63
#